data_AF-A0A815RLM0-F1
#
_entry.id   AF-A0A815RLM0-F1
#
_cell.length_a   1.000
_cell.length_b   1.000
_cell.length_c   1.000
_cell.angle_alpha   90.00
_cell.angle_beta   90.00
_cell.angle_gamma   90.00
#
_symmetry.space_group_name_H-M   'P 1'
#
loop_
_entity.id
_entity.type
_entity.pdbx_description
1 polymer ?
#
loop_
_entity_poly.entity_id
_entity_poly.type
_entity_poly.pdbx_seq_one_letter_code
_entity_poly.pdbx_strand_id
1 'polypeptide(L)'
;MSISPDSTFDANENLSSIKSNKGQPLLVMNEQLYKCNKKTARKKYWICIVSGCSMVVHIDENDVYLYRGKWDHHHESNADVIQTTHLRQQMKERVLNELTPIGIIYEEEMAKAPLSTASVALFPTNQEIHQTFVKARRKILPILP
;
A
#
# COMPACT_ATOMS: atom_id res chain seq x y z
N MET A 1 -36.59 17.73 -13.30
CA MET A 1 -35.80 16.55 -13.65
C MET A 1 -35.02 16.15 -12.41
N SER A 2 -35.51 15.11 -11.74
CA SER A 2 -35.03 14.65 -10.44
C SER A 2 -33.86 13.69 -10.69
N ILE A 3 -32.67 14.03 -10.21
CA ILE A 3 -31.52 13.12 -10.23
C ILE A 3 -31.68 12.19 -9.04
N SER A 4 -32.09 10.95 -9.29
CA SER A 4 -32.04 9.88 -8.31
C SER A 4 -30.57 9.60 -7.98
N PRO A 5 -30.15 9.60 -6.70
CA PRO A 5 -28.88 9.00 -6.32
C PRO A 5 -29.10 7.49 -6.38
N ASP A 6 -28.73 6.87 -7.50
CA ASP A 6 -28.64 5.42 -7.57
C ASP A 6 -27.39 4.98 -6.79
N SER A 7 -27.53 5.04 -5.47
CA SER A 7 -26.53 4.61 -4.49
C SER A 7 -26.89 3.20 -4.08
N THR A 8 -26.61 2.23 -4.96
CA THR A 8 -26.53 0.84 -4.55
C THR A 8 -25.16 0.68 -3.89
N PHE A 9 -25.20 0.78 -2.57
CA PHE A 9 -24.09 0.59 -1.66
C PHE A 9 -23.64 -0.87 -1.68
N ASP A 10 -22.41 -1.13 -2.13
CA ASP A 10 -21.67 -2.30 -1.69
C ASP A 10 -20.89 -1.90 -0.43
N ALA A 11 -21.50 -2.09 0.73
CA ALA A 11 -20.93 -1.83 2.05
C ALA A 11 -19.73 -2.75 2.40
N ASN A 12 -19.08 -3.35 1.40
CA ASN A 12 -18.05 -4.37 1.54
C ASN A 12 -16.80 -4.08 0.71
N GLU A 13 -16.61 -2.84 0.26
CA GLU A 13 -15.35 -2.44 -0.36
C GLU A 13 -14.26 -2.40 0.72
N ASN A 14 -13.23 -3.23 0.55
CA ASN A 14 -12.13 -3.34 1.51
C ASN A 14 -11.18 -2.15 1.31
N LEU A 15 -11.38 -1.09 2.10
CA LEU A 15 -10.45 0.05 2.16
C LEU A 15 -9.31 -0.29 3.13
N SER A 16 -8.09 -0.29 2.62
CA SER A 16 -6.89 -0.35 3.44
C SER A 16 -5.89 0.72 3.02
N SER A 17 -4.88 0.96 3.84
CA SER A 17 -3.85 1.95 3.52
C SER A 17 -2.47 1.31 3.61
N ILE A 18 -1.62 1.66 2.65
CA ILE A 18 -0.21 1.29 2.65
C ILE A 18 0.64 2.55 2.49
N LYS A 19 1.91 2.50 2.89
CA LYS A 19 2.86 3.60 2.68
C LYS A 19 3.69 3.37 1.42
N SER A 20 3.77 4.39 0.57
CA SER A 20 4.76 4.43 -0.51
C SER A 20 6.20 4.35 0.04
N ASN A 21 7.16 4.11 -0.84
CA ASN A 21 8.59 4.12 -0.50
C ASN A 21 9.06 5.45 0.13
N LYS A 22 8.37 6.55 -0.15
CA LYS A 22 8.64 7.88 0.44
C LYS A 22 7.85 8.15 1.73
N GLY A 23 7.13 7.15 2.25
CA GLY A 23 6.31 7.26 3.46
C GLY A 23 4.95 7.92 3.26
N GLN A 24 4.62 8.38 2.04
CA GLN A 24 3.31 8.96 1.74
C GLN A 24 2.23 7.88 1.75
N PRO A 25 1.05 8.14 2.35
CA PRO A 25 -0.05 7.18 2.38
C PRO A 25 -0.64 6.99 0.98
N LEU A 26 -0.92 5.73 0.65
CA LEU A 26 -1.66 5.29 -0.51
C LEU A 26 -2.91 4.57 -0.04
N LEU A 27 -4.02 4.83 -0.71
CA LEU A 27 -5.26 4.12 -0.48
C LEU A 27 -5.27 2.87 -1.38
N VAL A 28 -5.60 1.73 -0.80
CA VAL A 28 -5.87 0.48 -1.50
C VAL A 28 -7.37 0.24 -1.47
N MET A 29 -7.96 0.03 -2.63
CA MET A 29 -9.37 -0.31 -2.77
C MET A 29 -9.53 -1.22 -4.00
N ASN A 30 -10.12 -2.40 -3.82
CA ASN A 30 -10.35 -3.38 -4.89
C ASN A 30 -9.09 -3.67 -5.74
N GLU A 31 -7.97 -3.95 -5.06
CA GLU A 31 -6.65 -4.20 -5.69
C GLU A 31 -6.09 -3.04 -6.52
N GLN A 32 -6.63 -1.83 -6.34
CA GLN A 32 -6.19 -0.63 -7.04
C GLN A 32 -5.55 0.35 -6.05
N LEU A 33 -4.52 1.05 -6.54
CA LEU A 33 -3.78 2.02 -5.75
C LEU A 33 -4.17 3.45 -6.11
N TYR A 34 -4.36 4.25 -5.07
CA TYR A 34 -4.69 5.66 -5.21
C TYR A 34 -3.75 6.52 -4.38
N LYS A 35 -3.40 7.68 -4.93
CA LYS A 35 -2.66 8.74 -4.24
C LYS A 35 -3.59 9.87 -3.83
N CYS A 36 -3.30 10.49 -2.68
CA CYS A 36 -4.06 11.65 -2.23
C CYS A 36 -3.77 12.85 -3.15
N ASN A 37 -4.83 13.37 -3.77
CA ASN A 37 -4.78 14.54 -4.63
C ASN A 37 -5.08 15.83 -3.85
N LYS A 38 -6.09 15.77 -2.96
CA LYS A 38 -6.52 16.92 -2.17
C LYS A 38 -7.12 16.45 -0.86
N LYS A 39 -6.91 17.23 0.20
CA LYS A 39 -7.61 17.08 1.48
C LYS A 39 -8.39 18.35 1.78
N THR A 40 -9.62 18.20 2.26
CA THR A 40 -10.44 19.28 2.81
C THR A 40 -10.78 18.94 4.25
N ALA A 41 -11.47 19.86 4.95
CA ALA A 41 -11.90 19.63 6.32
C ALA A 41 -12.86 18.43 6.48
N ARG A 42 -13.51 17.98 5.39
CA ARG A 42 -14.53 16.91 5.45
C ARG A 42 -14.22 15.70 4.58
N LYS A 43 -13.29 15.81 3.62
CA LYS A 43 -13.07 14.81 2.57
C LYS A 43 -11.61 14.70 2.18
N LYS A 44 -11.20 13.49 1.81
CA LYS A 44 -9.94 13.19 1.13
C LYS A 44 -10.26 12.72 -0.29
N TYR A 45 -9.59 13.34 -1.26
CA TYR A 45 -9.74 13.08 -2.68
C TYR A 45 -8.57 12.23 -3.14
N TRP A 46 -8.87 11.04 -3.64
CA TRP A 46 -7.89 10.05 -4.07
C TRP A 46 -8.03 9.82 -5.56
N ILE A 47 -6.91 9.82 -6.27
CA ILE A 47 -6.86 9.54 -7.72
C ILE A 47 -6.01 8.32 -7.97
N CYS A 48 -6.35 7.53 -8.99
CA CYS A 48 -5.54 6.37 -9.36
C CYS A 48 -4.08 6.78 -9.60
N ILE A 49 -3.14 5.91 -9.21
CA ILE A 49 -1.71 6.18 -9.40
C ILE A 49 -1.27 6.03 -10.85
N VAL A 50 -1.98 5.24 -11.65
CA VAL A 50 -1.64 4.94 -13.05
C VAL A 50 -1.93 6.17 -13.91
N SER A 51 -0.91 6.62 -14.64
CA SER A 51 -1.02 7.77 -15.54
C SER A 51 -2.09 7.54 -16.60
N GLY A 52 -2.91 8.56 -16.87
CA GLY A 52 -4.02 8.48 -17.82
C GLY A 52 -5.30 7.81 -17.26
N CYS A 53 -5.22 7.16 -16.10
CA CYS A 53 -6.41 6.65 -15.44
C CYS A 53 -7.23 7.80 -14.83
N SER A 54 -8.54 7.79 -15.09
CA SER A 54 -9.48 8.82 -14.66
C SER A 54 -10.26 8.46 -13.38
N MET A 55 -9.88 7.37 -12.72
CA MET A 55 -10.58 6.88 -11.54
C MET A 55 -10.29 7.76 -10.31
N VAL A 56 -11.37 8.14 -9.62
CA VAL A 56 -11.34 9.01 -8.45
C VAL A 56 -12.20 8.40 -7.35
N VAL A 57 -11.70 8.47 -6.12
CA VAL A 57 -12.37 7.99 -4.92
C VAL A 57 -12.38 9.13 -3.91
N HIS A 58 -13.52 9.39 -3.29
CA HIS A 58 -13.59 10.27 -2.13
C HIS A 58 -13.92 9.45 -0.89
N ILE A 59 -13.16 9.69 0.17
CA ILE A 59 -13.46 9.17 1.50
C ILE A 59 -13.62 10.34 2.46
N ASP A 60 -14.33 10.14 3.56
CA ASP A 60 -14.46 11.15 4.62
C ASP A 60 -13.19 11.21 5.49
N GLU A 61 -13.27 11.94 6.59
CA GLU A 61 -12.17 12.02 7.54
C GLU A 61 -11.92 10.73 8.33
N ASN A 62 -12.96 9.91 8.50
CA ASN A 62 -12.98 8.62 9.19
C ASN A 62 -12.69 7.44 8.25
N ASP A 63 -12.20 7.72 7.04
CA ASP A 63 -11.89 6.74 6.00
C ASP A 63 -13.11 5.93 5.52
N VAL A 64 -14.31 6.50 5.68
CA VAL A 64 -15.55 5.96 5.12
C VAL A 64 -15.67 6.38 3.65
N TYR A 65 -15.99 5.42 2.80
CA TYR A 65 -16.19 5.64 1.38
C TYR A 65 -17.40 6.55 1.10
N LEU A 66 -17.20 7.62 0.33
CA LEU A 66 -18.24 8.62 0.04
C LEU A 66 -18.68 8.63 -1.42
N TYR A 67 -17.75 8.39 -2.36
CA TYR A 67 -18.03 8.59 -3.78
C TYR A 67 -17.02 7.87 -4.68
N ARG A 68 -17.55 7.20 -5.71
CA ARG A 68 -16.82 6.76 -6.90
C ARG A 68 -17.01 7.77 -8.03
N GLY A 69 -15.92 8.18 -8.67
CA GLY A 69 -15.94 8.90 -9.94
C GLY A 69 -16.39 8.01 -11.10
N LYS A 70 -15.56 7.94 -12.15
CA LYS A 70 -15.80 6.99 -13.26
C LYS A 70 -15.89 5.55 -12.73
N TRP A 71 -16.51 4.67 -13.50
CA TRP A 71 -16.83 3.32 -13.06
C TRP A 71 -15.68 2.32 -13.20
N ASP A 72 -14.78 2.50 -14.18
CA ASP A 72 -13.81 1.45 -14.51
C ASP A 72 -12.38 1.94 -14.76
N HIS A 73 -11.43 1.08 -14.42
CA HIS A 73 -10.00 1.26 -14.69
C HIS A 73 -9.69 0.68 -16.06
N HIS A 74 -9.00 1.43 -16.91
CA HIS A 74 -8.51 0.93 -18.21
C HIS A 74 -7.09 0.35 -18.09
N HIS A 75 -6.78 -0.31 -16.99
CA HIS A 75 -5.49 -0.94 -16.73
C HIS A 75 -5.66 -2.11 -15.77
N GLU A 76 -4.65 -2.98 -15.75
CA GLU A 76 -4.59 -4.11 -14.82
C GLU A 76 -4.57 -3.67 -13.36
N SER A 77 -4.90 -4.60 -12.45
CA SER A 77 -4.86 -4.33 -11.03
C SER A 77 -3.42 -4.11 -10.55
N ASN A 78 -3.30 -3.43 -9.40
CA ASN A 78 -2.01 -3.19 -8.74
C ASN A 78 -1.70 -4.29 -7.71
N ALA A 79 -2.31 -5.47 -7.81
CA ALA A 79 -2.25 -6.52 -6.79
C ALA A 79 -0.81 -6.91 -6.43
N ASP A 80 0.03 -7.19 -7.43
CA ASP A 80 1.45 -7.52 -7.23
C ASP A 80 2.22 -6.40 -6.51
N VAL A 81 1.96 -5.14 -6.88
CA VAL A 81 2.59 -3.96 -6.24
C VAL A 81 2.14 -3.81 -4.79
N ILE A 82 0.84 -4.04 -4.52
CA ILE A 82 0.27 -3.99 -3.18
C ILE A 82 0.90 -5.07 -2.30
N GLN A 83 0.94 -6.31 -2.77
CA GLN A 83 1.51 -7.45 -2.03
C GLN A 83 2.99 -7.26 -1.73
N THR A 84 3.80 -6.90 -2.74
CA THR A 84 5.24 -6.66 -2.55
C THR A 84 5.50 -5.49 -1.61
N THR A 85 4.69 -4.43 -1.67
CA THR A 85 4.79 -3.29 -0.74
C THR A 85 4.43 -3.70 0.69
N HIS A 86 3.37 -4.48 0.87
CA HIS A 86 2.94 -4.99 2.18
C HIS A 86 4.03 -5.87 2.80
N LEU A 87 4.56 -6.83 2.05
CA LEU A 87 5.64 -7.71 2.50
C LEU A 87 6.87 -6.91 2.96
N ARG A 88 7.28 -5.92 2.17
CA ARG A 88 8.40 -5.05 2.54
C ARG A 88 8.14 -4.27 3.82
N GLN A 89 6.92 -3.79 4.03
CA GLN A 89 6.54 -3.08 5.25
C GLN A 89 6.55 -4.00 6.47
N GLN A 90 6.01 -5.21 6.35
CA GLN A 90 6.04 -6.24 7.40
C GLN A 90 7.47 -6.58 7.79
N MET A 91 8.34 -6.89 6.82
CA MET A 91 9.76 -7.15 7.10
C MET A 91 10.43 -5.96 7.79
N LYS A 92 10.16 -4.74 7.33
CA LYS A 92 10.73 -3.52 7.94
C LYS A 92 10.27 -3.36 9.38
N GLU A 93 8.98 -3.56 9.66
CA GLU A 93 8.43 -3.49 11.00
C GLU A 93 9.10 -4.49 11.95
N ARG A 94 9.22 -5.75 11.52
CA ARG A 94 9.94 -6.79 12.28
C ARG A 94 11.39 -6.42 12.54
N VAL A 95 12.10 -5.91 11.53
CA VAL A 95 13.50 -5.48 11.71
C VAL A 95 13.65 -4.39 12.77
N LEU A 96 12.68 -3.46 12.84
CA LEU A 96 12.73 -2.36 13.79
C LEU A 96 12.34 -2.77 15.21
N ASN A 97 11.49 -3.79 15.37
CA ASN A 97 10.92 -4.21 16.65
C ASN A 97 11.57 -5.46 17.26
N GLU A 98 12.29 -6.25 16.46
CA GLU A 98 12.90 -7.51 16.88
C GLU A 98 14.43 -7.50 16.66
N LEU A 99 15.15 -8.32 17.44
CA LEU A 99 16.59 -8.54 17.28
C LEU A 99 16.93 -9.66 16.28
N THR A 100 15.91 -10.37 15.78
CA THR A 100 16.07 -11.44 14.77
C THR A 100 16.96 -10.95 13.61
N PRO A 101 17.93 -11.76 13.15
CA PRO A 101 18.79 -11.38 12.04
C PRO A 101 17.96 -11.09 10.78
N ILE A 102 18.33 -10.03 10.05
CA ILE A 102 17.55 -9.57 8.88
C ILE A 102 17.43 -10.67 7.82
N GLY A 103 18.47 -11.49 7.65
CA GLY A 103 18.46 -12.60 6.70
C GLY A 103 17.39 -13.65 7.04
N ILE A 104 17.21 -13.95 8.34
CA ILE A 104 16.20 -14.89 8.81
C ILE A 104 14.79 -14.29 8.63
N ILE A 105 14.60 -13.01 8.98
CA ILE A 105 13.32 -12.31 8.73
C ILE A 105 12.98 -12.37 7.23
N TYR A 106 13.95 -12.16 6.35
CA TYR A 106 13.73 -12.23 4.91
C TYR A 106 13.25 -13.62 4.47
N GLU A 107 13.96 -14.69 4.86
CA GLU A 107 13.61 -16.06 4.49
C GLU A 107 12.21 -16.45 5.00
N GLU A 108 11.93 -16.14 6.28
CA GLU A 108 10.63 -16.42 6.90
C GLU A 108 9.48 -15.68 6.20
N GLU A 109 9.64 -14.39 5.91
CA GLU A 109 8.57 -13.60 5.30
C GLU A 109 8.40 -13.95 3.82
N MET A 110 9.47 -14.22 3.08
CA MET A 110 9.38 -14.69 1.69
C MET A 110 8.69 -16.05 1.59
N ALA A 111 8.94 -16.97 2.53
CA ALA A 111 8.31 -18.29 2.55
C ALA A 111 6.79 -18.24 2.86
N LYS A 112 6.33 -17.21 3.59
CA LYS A 112 4.91 -17.00 3.91
C LYS A 112 4.15 -16.19 2.86
N ALA A 113 4.87 -15.43 2.03
CA ALA A 113 4.26 -14.43 1.17
C ALA A 113 3.50 -15.08 0.00
N PRO A 114 2.24 -14.67 -0.27
CA PRO A 114 1.45 -15.18 -1.40
C PRO A 114 1.82 -14.44 -2.69
N LEU A 115 3.11 -14.37 -3.04
CA LEU A 115 3.58 -13.66 -4.24
C LEU A 115 3.47 -14.55 -5.49
N SER A 116 3.14 -13.92 -6.62
CA SER A 116 3.26 -14.55 -7.93
C SER A 116 4.74 -14.82 -8.29
N THR A 117 5.01 -15.78 -9.19
CA THR A 117 6.37 -16.08 -9.65
C THR A 117 7.07 -14.85 -10.23
N ALA A 118 6.33 -14.01 -10.97
CA ALA A 118 6.85 -12.75 -11.50
C ALA A 118 7.21 -11.76 -10.38
N SER A 119 6.33 -11.61 -9.38
CA SER A 119 6.58 -10.76 -8.22
C SER A 119 7.77 -11.23 -7.39
N VAL A 120 7.97 -12.53 -7.21
CA VAL A 120 9.15 -13.09 -6.53
C VAL A 120 10.43 -12.74 -7.28
N ALA A 121 10.44 -12.86 -8.61
CA ALA A 121 11.61 -12.56 -9.43
C ALA A 121 12.00 -11.07 -9.43
N LEU A 122 11.00 -10.18 -9.28
CA LEU A 122 11.21 -8.73 -9.21
C LEU A 122 11.41 -8.21 -7.77
N PHE A 123 11.15 -9.05 -6.77
CA PHE A 123 11.30 -8.65 -5.37
C PHE A 123 12.79 -8.45 -5.03
N PRO A 124 13.14 -7.44 -4.22
CA PRO A 124 14.52 -7.21 -3.84
C PRO A 124 15.15 -8.42 -3.16
N THR A 125 16.40 -8.70 -3.49
CA THR A 125 17.16 -9.81 -2.91
C THR A 125 17.40 -9.61 -1.41
N ASN A 126 17.74 -10.70 -0.72
CA ASN A 126 18.15 -10.67 0.69
C ASN A 126 19.25 -9.62 0.94
N GLN A 127 20.25 -9.55 0.04
CA GLN A 127 21.35 -8.61 0.14
C GLN A 127 20.89 -7.14 0.05
N GLU A 128 20.01 -6.82 -0.90
CA GLU A 128 19.48 -5.46 -1.08
C GLU A 128 18.58 -5.04 0.09
N ILE A 129 17.74 -5.96 0.58
CA ILE A 129 16.94 -5.77 1.80
C ILE A 129 17.84 -5.51 2.99
N HIS A 130 18.85 -6.36 3.20
CA HIS A 130 19.80 -6.23 4.31
C HIS A 130 20.48 -4.86 4.32
N GLN A 131 21.03 -4.42 3.18
CA GLN A 131 21.67 -3.10 3.07
C GLN A 131 20.72 -1.95 3.40
N THR A 132 19.45 -2.07 3.00
CA THR A 132 18.44 -1.03 3.27
C THR A 132 18.01 -1.01 4.73
N PHE A 133 17.82 -2.19 5.33
CA PHE A 133 17.23 -2.35 6.65
C PHE A 133 18.23 -2.22 7.78
N VAL A 134 19.51 -2.56 7.59
CA VAL A 134 20.58 -2.25 8.56
C VAL A 134 20.64 -0.74 8.83
N LYS A 135 20.53 0.08 7.77
CA LYS A 135 20.49 1.55 7.91
C LYS A 135 19.28 2.02 8.72
N ALA A 136 18.14 1.33 8.61
CA ALA A 136 16.95 1.63 9.39
C ALA A 136 17.13 1.22 10.86
N ARG A 137 17.62 0.00 11.13
CA ARG A 137 17.84 -0.52 12.49
C ARG A 137 18.84 0.33 13.28
N ARG A 138 19.97 0.74 12.67
CA ARG A 138 20.98 1.62 13.31
C ARG A 138 20.44 2.99 13.74
N LYS A 139 19.37 3.49 13.12
CA LYS A 139 18.74 4.76 13.52
C LYS A 139 17.93 4.66 14.80
N ILE A 140 17.45 3.45 15.13
CA ILE A 140 16.56 3.20 16.27
C ILE A 140 17.33 2.58 17.43
N LEU A 141 18.24 1.65 17.12
CA LEU A 141 19.14 1.04 18.09
C LEU A 141 20.55 1.59 17.83
N PRO A 142 20.92 2.74 18.45
CA PRO A 142 22.30 3.20 18.38
C PRO A 142 23.22 2.11 18.93
N ILE A 143 24.34 1.90 18.24
CA ILE A 143 25.38 0.98 18.70
C ILE A 143 25.83 1.52 20.06
N LEU A 144 25.54 0.79 21.13
CA LEU A 144 26.07 1.12 22.45
C LEU A 144 27.61 1.08 22.36
N PRO A 145 28.31 2.07 22.97
CA PRO A 145 29.75 2.24 22.85
C PRO A 145 30.54 1.03 23.35
#